data_AF-A0A363NQV3-F1
#
_entry.id   AF-A0A363NQV3-F1
#
_cell.length_a   1.000
_cell.length_b   1.000
_cell.length_c   1.000
_cell.angle_alpha   90.00
_cell.angle_beta   90.00
_cell.angle_gamma   90.00
#
_symmetry.space_group_name_H-M   'P 1'
#
loop_
_entity.id
_entity.type
_entity.pdbx_description
1 polymer ?
#
loop_
_entity_poly.entity_id
_entity_poly.type
_entity_poly.pdbx_seq_one_letter_code
_entity_poly.pdbx_strand_id
1 'polypeptide(L)'
;MKDFKIKSINNKTFFVENNPKNGIITKVSFTEHLSKLSKFEKRKLEKLFSDLQNGVPIQLSPFDYTTEEDQITFVYVNLRFVNGGGTSYTVICFDGFDKFRALLATHKIEVDLEGLIAEASADEENNDFEIIKNNAKAIKNQKESETQL
;
A
#
# COMPACT_ATOMS: atom_id res chain seq x y z
N MET A 1 1.06 -27.81 2.59
CA MET A 1 1.00 -26.33 2.61
C MET A 1 -0.32 -25.93 3.25
N LYS A 2 -0.31 -25.18 4.35
CA LYS A 2 -1.56 -24.65 4.93
C LYS A 2 -2.03 -23.51 4.02
N ASP A 3 -3.22 -23.65 3.43
CA ASP A 3 -3.87 -22.53 2.78
C ASP A 3 -4.21 -21.48 3.83
N PHE A 4 -3.40 -20.42 3.87
CA PHE A 4 -3.78 -19.17 4.51
C PHE A 4 -4.98 -18.61 3.73
N LYS A 5 -6.19 -19.05 4.09
CA LYS A 5 -7.42 -18.36 3.69
C LYS A 5 -7.45 -17.06 4.47
N ILE A 6 -6.88 -16.03 3.86
CA ILE A 6 -6.97 -14.66 4.36
C ILE A 6 -8.44 -14.28 4.36
N LYS A 7 -8.99 -13.99 5.54
CA LYS A 7 -10.38 -13.55 5.71
C LYS A 7 -10.53 -12.03 5.58
N SER A 8 -9.44 -11.28 5.73
CA SER A 8 -9.41 -9.82 5.63
C SER A 8 -8.07 -9.30 5.10
N ILE A 9 -8.10 -8.21 4.35
CA ILE A 9 -6.92 -7.44 3.95
C ILE A 9 -6.68 -6.35 5.00
N ASN A 10 -5.50 -6.33 5.59
CA ASN A 10 -4.99 -5.32 6.52
C ASN A 10 -3.55 -4.92 6.16
N ASN A 11 -2.95 -3.95 6.87
CA ASN A 11 -1.63 -3.39 6.53
C ASN A 11 -0.57 -4.49 6.33
N LYS A 12 -0.56 -5.50 7.22
CA LYS A 12 0.39 -6.64 7.18
C LYS A 12 0.21 -7.57 5.98
N THR A 13 -0.92 -7.52 5.29
CA THR A 13 -1.24 -8.40 4.16
C THR A 13 -1.45 -7.65 2.84
N PHE A 14 -1.40 -6.31 2.90
CA PHE A 14 -1.62 -5.42 1.77
C PHE A 14 -0.48 -5.53 0.77
N PHE A 15 0.75 -5.68 1.25
CA PHE A 15 1.93 -5.78 0.39
C PHE A 15 2.17 -7.20 -0.16
N VAL A 16 2.64 -7.28 -1.40
CA VAL A 16 2.93 -8.55 -2.10
C VAL A 16 3.99 -9.36 -1.35
N GLU A 17 4.99 -8.68 -0.80
CA GLU A 17 6.10 -9.27 -0.04
C GLU A 17 5.60 -10.02 1.20
N ASN A 18 4.60 -9.46 1.88
CA ASN A 18 4.01 -10.08 3.06
C ASN A 18 2.97 -11.16 2.71
N ASN A 19 2.43 -11.11 1.49
CA ASN A 19 1.34 -11.96 1.05
C ASN A 19 1.36 -12.17 -0.47
N PRO A 20 2.18 -13.09 -1.00
CA PRO A 20 2.35 -13.24 -2.44
C PRO A 20 1.08 -13.64 -3.19
N LYS A 21 0.12 -14.29 -2.51
CA LYS A 21 -1.16 -14.70 -3.12
C LYS A 21 -2.10 -13.50 -3.26
N ASN A 22 -2.38 -12.80 -2.17
CA ASN A 22 -3.45 -11.79 -2.11
C ASN A 22 -2.96 -10.36 -1.83
N GLY A 23 -1.65 -10.11 -1.78
CA GLY A 23 -1.09 -8.77 -1.68
C GLY A 23 -1.37 -7.96 -2.94
N ILE A 24 -1.55 -6.66 -2.78
CA ILE A 24 -2.12 -5.74 -3.76
C ILE A 24 -1.04 -5.07 -4.59
N ILE A 25 -0.02 -4.54 -3.92
CA ILE A 25 1.07 -3.76 -4.50
C ILE A 25 2.37 -4.08 -3.74
N THR A 26 3.54 -3.86 -4.35
CA THR A 26 4.82 -3.91 -3.65
C THR A 26 4.99 -2.67 -2.76
N LYS A 27 5.84 -2.77 -1.74
CA LYS A 27 6.17 -1.60 -0.89
C LYS A 27 6.80 -0.47 -1.70
N VAL A 28 7.73 -0.81 -2.60
CA VAL A 28 8.45 0.14 -3.45
C VAL A 28 7.51 0.88 -4.41
N SER A 29 6.64 0.17 -5.13
CA SER A 29 5.69 0.84 -6.04
C SER A 29 4.69 1.71 -5.27
N PHE A 30 4.35 1.33 -4.04
CA PHE A 30 3.49 2.14 -3.19
C PHE A 30 4.16 3.46 -2.77
N THR A 31 5.41 3.43 -2.31
CA THR A 31 6.15 4.64 -1.94
C THR A 31 6.39 5.54 -3.15
N GLU A 32 6.77 4.97 -4.29
CA GLU A 32 6.92 5.70 -5.55
C GLU A 32 5.62 6.38 -5.97
N HIS A 33 4.48 5.68 -5.90
CA HIS A 33 3.18 6.25 -6.22
C HIS A 33 2.85 7.42 -5.27
N LEU A 34 2.98 7.22 -3.96
CA LEU A 34 2.69 8.24 -2.96
C LEU A 34 3.57 9.48 -3.07
N SER A 35 4.81 9.35 -3.54
CA SER A 35 5.71 10.51 -3.71
C SER A 35 5.25 11.45 -4.84
N LYS A 36 4.53 10.93 -5.82
CA LYS A 36 3.99 11.68 -6.96
C LYS A 36 2.66 12.38 -6.64
N LEU A 37 1.98 11.97 -5.57
CA LEU A 37 0.67 12.50 -5.23
C LEU A 37 0.73 13.89 -4.60
N SER A 38 -0.17 14.75 -5.06
CA SER A 38 -0.50 15.99 -4.39
C SER A 38 -1.12 15.75 -3.01
N LYS A 39 -1.10 16.78 -2.16
CA LYS A 39 -1.77 16.75 -0.85
C LYS A 39 -3.27 16.44 -0.97
N PHE A 40 -3.91 16.87 -2.05
CA PHE A 40 -5.32 16.63 -2.29
C PHE A 40 -5.63 15.16 -2.60
N GLU A 41 -4.81 14.52 -3.42
CA GLU A 41 -4.97 13.10 -3.78
C GLU A 41 -4.71 12.19 -2.59
N LYS A 42 -3.69 12.49 -1.78
CA LYS A 42 -3.43 11.76 -0.53
C LYS A 42 -4.65 11.77 0.40
N ARG A 43 -5.31 12.92 0.56
CA ARG A 43 -6.54 13.04 1.36
C ARG A 43 -7.70 12.19 0.82
N LYS A 44 -7.81 12.04 -0.50
CA LYS A 44 -8.84 11.17 -1.11
C LYS A 44 -8.59 9.70 -0.83
N LEU A 45 -7.33 9.25 -0.90
CA LEU A 45 -6.94 7.88 -0.52
C LEU A 45 -7.16 7.62 0.96
N GLU A 46 -6.72 8.54 1.82
CA GLU A 46 -6.94 8.48 3.27
C GLU A 46 -8.43 8.36 3.59
N LYS A 47 -9.27 9.18 2.93
CA LYS A 47 -10.72 9.11 3.07
C LYS A 47 -11.26 7.73 2.69
N LEU A 48 -10.84 7.16 1.55
CA LEU A 48 -11.27 5.83 1.13
C LEU A 48 -10.95 4.78 2.19
N PHE A 49 -9.71 4.73 2.67
CA PHE A 49 -9.31 3.75 3.67
C PHE A 49 -10.02 3.95 5.02
N SER A 50 -10.22 5.19 5.44
CA SER A 50 -11.01 5.51 6.64
C SER A 50 -12.48 5.05 6.50
N ASP A 51 -13.12 5.29 5.36
CA ASP A 51 -14.50 4.85 5.11
C ASP A 51 -14.59 3.31 5.15
N LEU A 52 -13.60 2.60 4.59
CA LEU A 52 -13.51 1.13 4.63
C LEU A 52 -13.33 0.60 6.06
N GLN A 53 -12.45 1.21 6.84
CA GLN A 53 -12.18 0.83 8.23
C GLN A 53 -13.42 0.99 9.12
N ASN A 54 -14.19 2.05 8.90
CA ASN A 54 -15.45 2.32 9.61
C ASN A 54 -16.61 1.41 9.19
N GLY A 55 -16.38 0.48 8.26
CA GLY A 55 -17.40 -0.46 7.78
C GLY A 55 -18.50 0.21 6.97
N VAL A 56 -18.25 1.40 6.42
CA VAL A 56 -19.20 2.06 5.53
C VAL A 56 -19.34 1.22 4.26
N PRO A 57 -20.56 0.86 3.83
CA PRO A 57 -20.74 0.16 2.56
C PRO A 57 -20.24 1.03 1.40
N ILE A 58 -19.15 0.59 0.78
CA ILE A 58 -18.54 1.26 -0.38
C ILE A 58 -18.88 0.49 -1.65
N GLN A 59 -19.35 1.23 -2.66
CA GLN A 59 -19.49 0.72 -4.01
C GLN A 59 -18.55 1.48 -4.94
N LEU A 60 -17.59 0.76 -5.54
CA LEU A 60 -16.73 1.29 -6.59
C LEU A 60 -17.43 1.19 -7.94
N SER A 61 -17.26 2.21 -8.77
CA SER A 61 -17.62 2.16 -10.19
C SER A 61 -16.80 1.06 -10.89
N PRO A 62 -17.40 0.32 -11.84
CA PRO A 62 -16.65 -0.61 -12.69
C PRO A 62 -15.85 0.13 -13.78
N PHE A 63 -16.10 1.43 -13.96
CA PHE A 63 -15.44 2.26 -14.96
C PHE A 63 -14.43 3.20 -14.31
N ASP A 64 -13.27 3.25 -14.93
CA ASP A 64 -12.17 4.14 -14.60
C ASP A 64 -12.17 5.31 -15.58
N TYR A 65 -11.76 6.48 -15.12
CA TYR A 65 -11.64 7.66 -15.96
C TYR A 65 -10.24 8.26 -15.78
N THR A 66 -9.60 8.61 -16.89
CA THR A 66 -8.25 9.17 -16.90
C THR A 66 -8.31 10.64 -17.28
N THR A 67 -7.62 11.51 -16.55
CA THR A 67 -7.50 12.93 -16.90
C THR A 67 -6.49 13.10 -18.05
N GLU A 68 -6.83 13.93 -19.04
CA GLU A 68 -5.96 14.15 -20.20
C GLU A 68 -4.66 14.90 -19.84
N GLU A 69 -4.74 15.83 -18.89
CA GLU A 69 -3.64 16.72 -18.48
C GLU A 69 -2.55 15.98 -17.72
N ASP A 70 -2.93 15.19 -16.72
CA ASP A 70 -1.98 14.56 -15.79
C ASP A 70 -1.83 13.05 -16.00
N GLN A 71 -2.59 12.45 -16.93
CA GLN A 71 -2.68 11.00 -17.15
C GLN A 71 -3.00 10.23 -15.86
N ILE A 72 -3.77 10.85 -14.95
CA ILE A 72 -4.13 10.25 -13.68
C ILE A 72 -5.45 9.51 -13.83
N THR A 73 -5.45 8.25 -13.44
CA THR A 73 -6.64 7.40 -13.43
C THR A 73 -7.38 7.51 -12.11
N PHE A 74 -8.69 7.65 -12.17
CA PHE A 74 -9.58 7.75 -11.03
C PHE A 74 -10.75 6.78 -11.17
N VAL A 75 -11.34 6.44 -10.02
CA VAL A 75 -12.60 5.70 -9.96
C VAL A 75 -13.61 6.47 -9.11
N TYR A 76 -14.89 6.39 -9.51
CA TYR A 76 -15.99 6.90 -8.68
C TYR A 76 -16.28 5.93 -7.53
N VAL A 77 -16.42 6.52 -6.34
CA VAL A 77 -16.74 5.85 -5.09
C VAL A 77 -18.11 6.34 -4.63
N ASN A 78 -19.02 5.43 -4.36
CA ASN A 78 -20.34 5.73 -3.81
C ASN A 78 -20.45 5.14 -2.41
N LEU A 79 -20.71 6.00 -1.43
CA LEU A 79 -21.02 5.62 -0.05
C LEU A 79 -22.53 5.64 0.16
N ARG A 80 -23.06 4.62 0.84
CA ARG A 80 -24.43 4.64 1.37
C ARG A 80 -24.39 4.61 2.88
N PHE A 81 -25.02 5.60 3.51
CA PHE A 81 -25.10 5.68 4.96
C PHE A 81 -26.34 4.95 5.47
N VAL A 82 -26.23 4.34 6.65
CA VAL A 82 -27.32 3.58 7.29
C VAL A 82 -28.55 4.45 7.56
N ASN A 83 -28.35 5.74 7.84
CA ASN A 83 -29.41 6.69 8.22
C ASN A 83 -30.15 7.32 7.02
N GLY A 84 -29.90 6.83 5.80
CA GLY A 84 -30.38 7.45 4.57
C GLY A 84 -29.41 8.50 4.03
N GLY A 85 -29.39 8.64 2.70
CA GLY A 85 -28.43 9.49 1.99
C GLY A 85 -27.18 8.74 1.52
N GLY A 86 -26.31 9.48 0.82
CA GLY A 86 -25.07 8.96 0.30
C GLY A 86 -24.14 10.08 -0.12
N THR A 87 -22.87 9.77 -0.25
CA THR A 87 -21.88 10.70 -0.79
C THR A 87 -21.10 9.99 -1.88
N SER A 88 -20.92 10.70 -2.98
CA SER A 88 -20.08 10.24 -4.08
C SER A 88 -18.84 11.10 -4.15
N TYR A 89 -17.69 10.46 -4.33
CA TYR A 89 -16.43 11.15 -4.56
C TYR A 89 -15.57 10.33 -5.51
N THR A 90 -14.44 10.88 -5.92
CA THR A 90 -13.48 10.16 -6.75
C THR A 90 -12.22 9.90 -5.97
N VAL A 91 -11.64 8.74 -6.19
CA VAL A 91 -10.36 8.36 -5.62
C VAL A 91 -9.39 8.05 -6.77
N ILE A 92 -8.14 8.40 -6.56
CA ILE A 92 -7.07 8.07 -7.49
C ILE A 92 -6.82 6.56 -7.46
N CYS A 93 -6.63 5.98 -8.63
CA CYS A 93 -6.22 4.59 -8.77
C CYS A 93 -4.70 4.52 -8.59
N PHE A 94 -4.26 3.77 -7.59
CA PHE A 94 -2.86 3.46 -7.37
C PHE A 94 -2.47 2.17 -8.10
N ASP A 95 -1.17 1.88 -8.22
CA ASP A 95 -0.73 0.66 -8.88
C ASP A 95 -1.27 -0.59 -8.16
N GLY A 96 -1.90 -1.52 -8.88
CA GLY A 96 -2.58 -2.66 -8.26
C GLY A 96 -4.01 -2.38 -7.77
N PHE A 97 -4.58 -1.20 -8.06
CA PHE A 97 -5.97 -0.87 -7.71
C PHE A 97 -6.99 -1.87 -8.25
N ASP A 98 -6.78 -2.46 -9.43
CA ASP A 98 -7.68 -3.49 -9.96
C ASP A 98 -7.75 -4.74 -9.07
N LYS A 99 -6.60 -5.15 -8.52
CA LYS A 99 -6.54 -6.24 -7.56
C LYS A 99 -7.22 -5.85 -6.25
N PHE A 100 -7.01 -4.62 -5.78
CA PHE A 100 -7.71 -4.07 -4.62
C PHE A 100 -9.23 -4.09 -4.81
N ARG A 101 -9.72 -3.63 -5.97
CA ARG A 101 -11.14 -3.63 -6.37
C ARG A 101 -11.73 -5.04 -6.34
N ALA A 102 -11.03 -6.03 -6.91
CA ALA A 102 -11.47 -7.42 -6.91
C ALA A 102 -11.51 -8.02 -5.48
N LEU A 103 -10.52 -7.69 -4.64
CA LEU A 103 -10.47 -8.16 -3.26
C LEU A 103 -11.53 -7.51 -2.38
N LEU A 104 -11.84 -6.23 -2.59
CA LEU A 104 -12.89 -5.52 -1.87
C LEU A 104 -14.27 -6.18 -2.03
N ALA A 105 -14.54 -6.77 -3.20
CA ALA A 105 -15.80 -7.48 -3.46
C ALA A 105 -15.94 -8.80 -2.67
N THR A 106 -14.84 -9.35 -2.16
CA THR A 106 -14.77 -10.72 -1.63
C THR A 106 -14.25 -10.80 -0.20
N HIS A 107 -13.56 -9.76 0.28
CA HIS A 107 -12.87 -9.74 1.57
C HIS A 107 -13.20 -8.47 2.34
N LYS A 108 -13.16 -8.57 3.68
CA LYS A 108 -13.18 -7.39 4.54
C LYS A 108 -11.84 -6.64 4.42
N ILE A 109 -11.88 -5.32 4.31
CA ILE A 109 -10.68 -4.48 4.27
C ILE A 109 -10.58 -3.63 5.54
N GLU A 110 -9.43 -3.67 6.19
CA GLU A 110 -9.08 -3.02 7.46
C GLU A 110 -7.67 -2.41 7.34
N VAL A 111 -7.49 -1.49 6.39
CA VAL A 111 -6.21 -0.80 6.18
C VAL A 111 -6.33 0.68 6.46
N ASP A 112 -5.21 1.30 6.81
CA ASP A 112 -5.08 2.75 6.94
C ASP A 112 -3.79 3.24 6.26
N LEU A 113 -3.82 4.47 5.75
CA LEU A 113 -2.72 4.99 4.93
C LEU A 113 -1.42 5.13 5.74
N GLU A 114 -1.51 5.58 6.99
CA GLU A 114 -0.34 5.83 7.84
C GLU A 114 0.41 4.54 8.17
N GLY A 115 -0.33 3.48 8.53
CA GLY A 115 0.22 2.17 8.80
C GLY A 115 0.85 1.52 7.56
N LEU A 116 0.26 1.72 6.36
CA LEU A 116 0.88 1.29 5.11
C LEU A 116 2.19 2.04 4.82
N ILE A 117 2.22 3.36 5.07
CA ILE A 117 3.44 4.17 4.93
C ILE A 117 4.51 3.67 5.89
N ALA A 118 4.16 3.46 7.16
CA ALA A 118 5.10 2.97 8.17
C ALA A 118 5.68 1.59 7.82
N GLU A 119 4.83 0.67 7.34
CA GLU A 119 5.27 -0.66 6.90
C GLU A 119 6.15 -0.62 5.65
N ALA A 120 5.89 0.33 4.73
CA ALA A 120 6.69 0.50 3.54
C ALA A 120 8.06 1.11 3.85
N SER A 121 8.12 2.09 4.75
CA SER A 121 9.37 2.76 5.16
C SER A 121 10.25 1.91 6.08
N ALA A 122 9.69 0.97 6.84
CA ALA A 122 10.46 0.11 7.75
C ALA A 122 11.47 -0.83 7.03
N ASP A 123 11.31 -1.05 5.72
CA ASP A 123 12.24 -1.88 4.93
C ASP A 123 13.44 -1.09 4.40
N GLU A 124 13.34 0.24 4.28
CA GLU A 124 14.48 1.10 3.87
C GLU A 124 15.55 1.15 4.99
N GLU A 125 15.14 1.26 6.26
CA GLU A 125 16.09 1.26 7.38
C GLU A 125 16.80 -0.09 7.56
N ASN A 126 16.14 -1.22 7.30
CA ASN A 126 16.73 -2.54 7.51
C ASN A 126 17.82 -2.89 6.46
N ASN A 127 17.68 -2.41 5.22
CA ASN A 127 18.71 -2.61 4.19
C ASN A 127 19.98 -1.80 4.47
N ASP A 128 19.84 -0.56 4.94
CA ASP A 128 20.99 0.30 5.26
C ASP A 128 21.82 -0.26 6.43
N PHE A 129 21.16 -0.83 7.46
CA PHE A 129 21.87 -1.47 8.57
C PHE A 129 22.62 -2.75 8.18
N GLU A 130 22.08 -3.56 7.27
CA GLU A 130 22.74 -4.77 6.75
C GLU A 130 23.97 -4.41 5.90
N ILE A 131 23.85 -3.40 5.03
CA ILE A 131 24.95 -2.91 4.18
C ILE A 131 26.08 -2.34 5.05
N ILE A 132 25.75 -1.54 6.08
CA ILE A 132 26.75 -0.98 7.01
C ILE A 132 27.44 -2.10 7.80
N LYS A 133 26.72 -3.12 8.28
CA LYS A 133 27.31 -4.27 8.99
C LYS A 133 28.24 -5.08 8.10
N ASN A 134 27.85 -5.33 6.85
CA ASN A 134 28.66 -6.10 5.91
C ASN A 134 29.94 -5.35 5.52
N ASN A 135 29.86 -4.03 5.32
CA ASN A 135 31.02 -3.18 5.07
C ASN A 135 31.95 -3.10 6.29
N ALA A 136 31.40 -2.95 7.51
CA ALA A 136 32.20 -2.92 8.73
C ALA A 136 32.95 -4.25 8.98
N LYS A 137 32.32 -5.39 8.64
CA LYS A 137 32.93 -6.72 8.75
C LYS A 137 34.05 -6.93 7.71
N ALA A 138 33.86 -6.45 6.48
CA ALA A 138 34.88 -6.50 5.43
C ALA A 138 36.13 -5.68 5.79
N ILE A 139 35.93 -4.47 6.34
CA ILE A 139 37.02 -3.58 6.77
C ILE A 139 37.82 -4.19 7.94
N LYS A 140 37.13 -4.86 8.88
CA LYS A 140 37.79 -5.53 10.00
C LYS A 140 38.68 -6.68 9.53
N ASN A 141 38.19 -7.50 8.59
CA ASN A 141 38.94 -8.62 8.05
C ASN A 141 40.19 -8.18 7.26
N GLN A 142 40.14 -7.04 6.55
CA GLN A 142 41.29 -6.49 5.84
C GLN A 142 42.41 -6.01 6.79
N LYS A 143 42.06 -5.37 7.91
CA LYS A 143 43.04 -4.92 8.91
C LYS A 143 43.73 -6.07 9.64
N GLU A 144 43.02 -7.17 9.87
CA GLU A 144 43.59 -8.37 10.50
C GLU A 144 44.58 -9.10 9.58
N SER A 145 44.37 -9.07 8.25
CA SER A 145 45.32 -9.61 7.27
C SER A 145 46.58 -8.77 7.06
N GLU A 146 46.52 -7.45 7.25
CA GLU A 146 47.68 -6.56 7.11
C GLU A 146 48.62 -6.59 8.33
N THR A 147 48.15 -7.07 9.48
CA THR A 147 48.93 -7.11 10.73
C THR A 147 49.73 -8.43 10.90
N GLN A 148 49.57 -9.39 9.97
CA GLN A 148 50.22 -10.70 10.01
C GLN A 148 51.39 -10.86 9.01
N LEU A 149 51.83 -9.76 8.39
CA LEU A 149 53.04 -9.67 7.56
C LEU A 149 54.16 -8.95 8.34
#